data_AF-A0A2W4IFJ9-F1
#
_entry.id   AF-A0A2W4IFJ9-F1
#
_cell.length_a   1.000
_cell.length_b   1.000
_cell.length_c   1.000
_cell.angle_alpha   90.00
_cell.angle_beta   90.00
_cell.angle_gamma   90.00
#
_symmetry.space_group_name_H-M   'P 1'
#
loop_
_entity.id
_entity.type
_entity.pdbx_description
1 polymer ?
#
loop_
_entity_poly.entity_id
_entity_poly.type
_entity_poly.pdbx_seq_one_letter_code
_entity_poly.pdbx_strand_id
1 'polypeptide(L)'
;MQSKRKFVLSCLIALSACSAVVVGGSVMASDWVEEEGVSDFQAPRRTRNIPVEQNPDAEEHRGQQRSHRFTDESESDEAPNAQVEDSGGGHGIPAPKKKNANMLEGNVSHFHSGTQNQSTGAPPRFGLIQQEPTSVHYPPAREAIVESKTFRSWIEKNHPELQGGLQAQREQIIEVKGKWDDSGHVLRAFGLGCSKVPPDQLHKYDLSKSKILIVDCAGNVPAEGIAAITKFVRGGGYLLTTDWALEGCLQKAVPGFIEWNGDNTSETRVVDAYIKTEDPILTQGTVPRAHWKLDRKCQLMRVIKPDRVEILAASVQLKTDDTQGLGNLAATFNFGKGKVLHLVGHFDYNSGRAFNNLLPDPAPKIGISLRQAIAANFIAEALGQSESTPAAAKEN
;
A
#
# COMPACT_ATOMS: atom_id res chain seq x y z
N MET A 1 4.83 56.15 68.53
CA MET A 1 4.95 55.94 67.07
C MET A 1 5.33 54.49 66.80
N GLN A 2 4.38 53.79 66.19
CA GLN A 2 4.43 52.57 65.36
C GLN A 2 5.46 51.46 65.62
N SER A 3 4.85 50.37 66.09
CA SER A 3 5.23 48.96 66.20
C SER A 3 5.92 48.32 64.99
N LYS A 4 6.93 47.50 65.30
CA LYS A 4 7.62 46.52 64.44
C LYS A 4 6.72 45.28 64.26
N ARG A 5 6.38 44.92 63.02
CA ARG A 5 5.71 43.64 62.70
C ARG A 5 6.74 42.52 62.49
N LYS A 6 6.68 41.50 63.34
CA LYS A 6 7.32 40.19 63.16
C LYS A 6 6.40 39.34 62.27
N PHE A 7 6.95 38.75 61.21
CA PHE A 7 6.31 37.71 60.41
C PHE A 7 6.45 36.39 61.16
N VAL A 8 5.32 35.77 61.54
CA VAL A 8 5.28 34.41 62.09
C VAL A 8 4.68 33.49 61.03
N LEU A 9 5.46 32.47 60.71
CA LEU A 9 5.17 31.33 59.86
C LEU A 9 4.00 30.53 60.44
N SER A 10 3.03 30.13 59.63
CA SER A 10 2.03 29.13 60.03
C SER A 10 1.80 28.15 58.89
N CYS A 11 2.26 26.92 59.14
CA CYS A 11 1.94 25.71 58.40
C CYS A 11 0.43 25.45 58.46
N LEU A 12 -0.19 25.25 57.30
CA LEU A 12 -1.49 24.60 57.19
C LEU A 12 -1.31 23.35 56.34
N ILE A 13 -1.24 22.22 57.05
CA ILE A 13 -1.37 20.87 56.53
C ILE A 13 -2.88 20.65 56.33
N ALA A 14 -3.32 20.50 55.09
CA ALA A 14 -4.66 20.03 54.77
C ALA A 14 -4.58 18.56 54.36
N LEU A 15 -4.92 17.67 55.30
CA LEU A 15 -5.37 16.31 55.00
C LEU A 15 -6.78 16.40 54.43
N SER A 16 -6.97 15.98 53.18
CA SER A 16 -8.30 15.63 52.67
C SER A 16 -8.27 14.17 52.22
N ALA A 17 -8.97 13.33 52.98
CA ALA A 17 -9.14 11.92 52.72
C ALA A 17 -10.30 11.68 51.72
N CYS A 18 -10.04 10.72 50.84
CA CYS A 18 -10.96 9.73 50.26
C CYS A 18 -12.30 10.20 49.66
N SER A 19 -12.39 10.11 48.34
CA SER A 19 -13.49 9.38 47.69
C SER A 19 -12.93 8.68 46.45
N ALA A 20 -12.66 7.39 46.61
CA ALA A 20 -12.33 6.49 45.52
C ALA A 20 -13.61 6.18 44.74
N VAL A 21 -13.72 6.72 43.53
CA VAL A 21 -14.66 6.21 42.53
C VAL A 21 -13.87 5.28 41.63
N VAL A 22 -14.07 3.98 41.84
CA VAL A 22 -13.60 2.91 40.97
C VAL A 22 -14.50 2.91 39.73
N VAL A 23 -14.03 3.49 38.63
CA VAL A 23 -14.53 3.17 37.29
C VAL A 23 -13.52 2.22 36.66
N GLY A 24 -13.90 0.94 36.66
CA GLY A 24 -13.18 -0.11 35.99
C GLY A 24 -13.28 0.03 34.47
N GLY A 25 -12.13 -0.14 33.81
CA GLY A 25 -12.01 -0.10 32.35
C GLY A 25 -10.56 -0.01 31.90
N SER A 26 -9.67 -0.80 32.51
CA SER A 26 -8.29 -0.94 32.04
C SER A 26 -8.32 -1.81 30.78
N VAL A 27 -8.25 -1.17 29.62
CA VAL A 27 -7.88 -1.86 28.37
C VAL A 27 -6.37 -2.01 28.43
N MET A 28 -5.93 -3.22 28.73
CA MET A 28 -4.53 -3.63 28.67
C MET A 28 -4.00 -3.40 27.25
N ALA A 29 -3.24 -2.32 27.07
CA ALA A 29 -2.28 -2.22 25.99
C ALA A 29 -1.21 -3.29 26.27
N SER A 30 -1.14 -4.32 25.43
CA SER A 30 -0.08 -5.31 25.50
C SER A 30 1.24 -4.65 25.09
N ASP A 31 2.00 -4.22 26.10
CA ASP A 31 3.42 -3.91 25.99
C ASP A 31 4.16 -5.18 25.54
N TRP A 32 4.40 -5.28 24.24
CA TRP A 32 5.46 -6.14 23.71
C TRP A 32 6.73 -5.30 23.65
N VAL A 33 7.50 -5.36 24.74
CA VAL A 33 8.90 -4.92 24.78
C VAL A 33 9.72 -6.05 24.18
N GLU A 34 10.21 -5.87 22.96
CA GLU A 34 11.34 -6.67 22.48
C GLU A 34 12.60 -6.11 23.13
N GLU A 35 13.17 -6.87 24.06
CA GLU A 35 14.48 -6.58 24.65
C GLU A 35 15.56 -6.58 23.56
N GLU A 36 16.26 -5.45 23.40
CA GLU A 36 17.52 -5.40 22.65
C GLU A 36 18.61 -6.16 23.43
N GLY A 37 18.74 -7.46 23.15
CA GLY A 37 19.82 -8.32 23.62
C GLY A 37 20.83 -8.60 22.52
N VAL A 38 21.89 -7.81 22.44
CA VAL A 38 23.12 -8.15 21.71
C VAL A 38 23.70 -9.44 22.34
N SER A 39 23.70 -10.55 21.59
CA SER A 39 24.51 -11.72 21.95
C SER A 39 25.25 -12.24 20.72
N ASP A 40 26.59 -12.22 20.83
CA ASP A 40 27.53 -12.87 19.92
C ASP A 40 27.23 -14.37 19.85
N PHE A 41 26.69 -14.82 18.72
CA PHE A 41 26.59 -16.25 18.42
C PHE A 41 27.80 -16.69 17.59
N GLN A 42 28.84 -17.18 18.26
CA GLN A 42 29.88 -17.99 17.63
C GLN A 42 29.30 -19.36 17.23
N ALA A 43 29.21 -19.60 15.93
CA ALA A 43 28.82 -20.90 15.41
C ALA A 43 29.89 -21.98 15.70
N PRO A 44 29.53 -23.16 16.23
CA PRO A 44 30.49 -24.24 16.41
C PRO A 44 30.84 -24.90 15.07
N ARG A 45 32.14 -24.87 14.73
CA ARG A 45 32.74 -25.69 13.67
C ARG A 45 32.56 -27.17 14.02
N ARG A 46 31.70 -27.89 13.30
CA ARG A 46 31.68 -29.37 13.30
C ARG A 46 32.65 -29.90 12.25
N THR A 47 33.75 -30.48 12.73
CA THR A 47 34.64 -31.35 11.98
C THR A 47 33.95 -32.69 11.70
N ARG A 48 33.92 -33.11 10.43
CA ARG A 48 33.55 -34.47 10.02
C ARG A 48 34.78 -35.35 10.09
N ASN A 49 34.80 -36.31 11.01
CA ASN A 49 35.61 -37.52 10.93
C ASN A 49 34.64 -38.71 10.89
N ILE A 50 34.68 -39.49 9.81
CA ILE A 50 33.99 -40.78 9.70
C ILE A 50 35.10 -41.84 9.58
N PRO A 51 35.17 -42.83 10.50
CA PRO A 51 35.97 -44.03 10.29
C PRO A 51 35.17 -45.05 9.48
N VAL A 52 35.90 -45.73 8.59
CA VAL A 52 35.52 -46.91 7.84
C VAL A 52 35.54 -48.13 8.76
N GLU A 53 34.49 -48.95 8.73
CA GLU A 53 34.60 -50.36 9.11
C GLU A 53 33.64 -51.23 8.30
N GLN A 54 34.18 -52.32 7.77
CA GLN A 54 33.55 -53.33 6.92
C GLN A 54 33.05 -54.49 7.80
N ASN A 55 31.87 -55.06 7.52
CA ASN A 55 31.75 -56.48 7.18
C ASN A 55 30.30 -56.89 6.79
N PRO A 56 30.14 -58.04 6.10
CA PRO A 56 28.97 -58.41 5.32
C PRO A 56 28.10 -59.47 6.02
N ASP A 57 27.13 -59.98 5.26
CA ASP A 57 26.31 -61.17 5.48
C ASP A 57 25.02 -60.97 6.29
N ALA A 58 23.89 -60.92 5.57
CA ALA A 58 22.71 -61.74 5.85
C ALA A 58 21.71 -61.68 4.69
N GLU A 59 21.48 -62.85 4.11
CA GLU A 59 20.52 -63.20 3.08
C GLU A 59 19.04 -63.10 3.54
N GLU A 60 18.18 -62.85 2.54
CA GLU A 60 16.84 -63.40 2.33
C GLU A 60 15.70 -63.12 3.34
N HIS A 61 14.69 -62.34 2.89
CA HIS A 61 13.32 -62.86 2.77
C HIS A 61 12.40 -61.93 1.97
N ARG A 62 11.76 -62.54 0.95
CA ARG A 62 10.60 -62.05 0.19
C ARG A 62 9.41 -61.68 1.09
N GLY A 63 8.68 -60.63 0.73
CA GLY A 63 7.32 -60.41 1.26
C GLY A 63 6.61 -59.13 0.80
N GLN A 64 5.82 -59.27 -0.27
CA GLN A 64 4.54 -58.58 -0.53
C GLN A 64 4.48 -57.03 -0.40
N GLN A 65 4.57 -56.35 -1.55
CA GLN A 65 4.01 -55.02 -1.72
C GLN A 65 2.49 -55.10 -1.92
N ARG A 66 1.72 -54.47 -1.01
CA ARG A 66 0.31 -54.15 -1.21
C ARG A 66 0.15 -52.64 -1.35
N SER A 67 -0.47 -52.28 -2.46
CA SER A 67 -0.91 -50.95 -2.88
C SER A 67 -1.98 -50.37 -1.97
N HIS A 68 -1.86 -49.09 -1.61
CA HIS A 68 -3.02 -48.24 -1.36
C HIS A 68 -2.89 -46.96 -2.20
N ARG A 69 -3.70 -46.93 -3.26
CA ARG A 69 -3.94 -45.80 -4.15
C ARG A 69 -5.14 -45.05 -3.58
N PHE A 70 -4.94 -43.79 -3.19
CA PHE A 70 -6.01 -42.85 -2.88
C PHE A 70 -6.82 -42.60 -4.16
N THR A 71 -8.14 -42.75 -4.09
CA THR A 71 -9.09 -42.38 -5.14
C THR A 71 -9.76 -41.08 -4.73
N ASP A 72 -9.88 -40.19 -5.71
CA ASP A 72 -10.51 -38.88 -5.67
C ASP A 72 -11.85 -39.07 -6.40
N GLU A 73 -12.98 -38.91 -5.71
CA GLU A 73 -14.32 -39.05 -6.27
C GLU A 73 -14.87 -37.67 -6.63
N SER A 74 -15.04 -37.46 -7.93
CA SER A 74 -15.80 -36.38 -8.55
C SER A 74 -17.24 -36.82 -8.77
N GLU A 75 -18.20 -36.13 -8.16
CA GLU A 75 -19.64 -36.24 -8.48
C GLU A 75 -19.99 -35.32 -9.64
N SER A 76 -20.57 -35.89 -10.70
CA SER A 76 -21.26 -35.20 -11.78
C SER A 76 -22.58 -35.92 -12.04
N ASP A 77 -23.70 -35.21 -11.86
CA ASP A 77 -25.04 -35.69 -12.15
C ASP A 77 -25.48 -35.32 -13.58
N GLU A 78 -26.03 -36.31 -14.28
CA GLU A 78 -26.65 -36.22 -15.61
C GLU A 78 -28.18 -36.18 -15.54
N ALA A 79 -28.77 -35.23 -16.31
CA ALA A 79 -29.93 -35.34 -17.23
C ALA A 79 -31.37 -35.66 -16.66
N PRO A 80 -32.50 -35.42 -17.39
CA PRO A 80 -32.74 -35.85 -18.78
C PRO A 80 -33.53 -34.93 -19.76
N ASN A 81 -33.14 -35.04 -21.03
CA ASN A 81 -33.90 -35.32 -22.27
C ASN A 81 -35.33 -34.76 -22.52
N ALA A 82 -35.52 -34.08 -23.66
CA ALA A 82 -36.74 -34.12 -24.48
C ALA A 82 -36.42 -33.86 -25.97
N GLN A 83 -36.99 -34.72 -26.84
CA GLN A 83 -36.87 -34.75 -28.30
C GLN A 83 -37.79 -33.74 -29.00
N VAL A 84 -37.55 -33.46 -30.29
CA VAL A 84 -38.52 -33.52 -31.42
C VAL A 84 -37.86 -33.07 -32.76
N GLU A 85 -37.89 -33.98 -33.75
CA GLU A 85 -38.04 -33.89 -35.23
C GLU A 85 -37.16 -32.89 -36.04
N ASP A 86 -36.25 -33.32 -36.92
CA ASP A 86 -36.35 -33.98 -38.25
C ASP A 86 -37.03 -33.15 -39.37
N SER A 87 -36.21 -32.65 -40.30
CA SER A 87 -36.47 -32.75 -41.77
C SER A 87 -35.30 -32.19 -42.60
N GLY A 88 -34.56 -33.13 -43.21
CA GLY A 88 -34.13 -33.17 -44.61
C GLY A 88 -33.62 -31.95 -45.38
N GLY A 89 -32.47 -32.13 -46.05
CA GLY A 89 -32.19 -31.44 -47.33
C GLY A 89 -30.71 -31.19 -47.62
N GLY A 90 -30.01 -32.19 -48.17
CA GLY A 90 -28.64 -32.02 -48.69
C GLY A 90 -28.59 -31.38 -50.09
N HIS A 91 -27.41 -30.86 -50.45
CA HIS A 91 -26.77 -30.68 -51.78
C HIS A 91 -25.62 -29.69 -51.52
N GLY A 92 -24.33 -29.96 -51.73
CA GLY A 92 -23.66 -30.42 -52.94
C GLY A 92 -22.49 -29.46 -53.20
N ILE A 93 -21.26 -29.89 -52.90
CA ILE A 93 -20.01 -29.15 -53.15
C ILE A 93 -19.71 -29.16 -54.66
N PRO A 94 -19.23 -28.04 -55.24
CA PRO A 94 -17.90 -28.10 -55.87
C PRO A 94 -17.07 -26.80 -55.73
N ALA A 95 -15.78 -26.96 -55.46
CA ALA A 95 -14.70 -26.02 -55.80
C ALA A 95 -13.82 -26.68 -56.88
N PRO A 96 -12.80 -26.02 -57.50
CA PRO A 96 -12.44 -24.60 -57.53
C PRO A 96 -12.17 -24.07 -58.97
N LYS A 97 -12.11 -22.75 -59.16
CA LYS A 97 -11.39 -22.14 -60.32
C LYS A 97 -10.51 -20.99 -59.89
N LYS A 98 -9.21 -21.15 -60.16
CA LYS A 98 -8.15 -20.12 -60.15
C LYS A 98 -8.46 -19.02 -61.18
N LYS A 99 -8.17 -17.76 -60.85
CA LYS A 99 -7.61 -16.74 -61.76
C LYS A 99 -7.12 -15.51 -61.00
N ASN A 100 -5.79 -15.33 -61.05
CA ASN A 100 -5.00 -14.13 -61.31
C ASN A 100 -5.40 -12.77 -60.69
N ALA A 101 -4.48 -12.29 -59.84
CA ALA A 101 -3.82 -10.98 -59.85
C ALA A 101 -4.59 -9.77 -60.38
N ASN A 102 -4.78 -8.77 -59.52
CA ASN A 102 -4.59 -7.36 -59.86
C ASN A 102 -4.31 -6.48 -58.62
N MET A 103 -3.28 -5.64 -58.80
CA MET A 103 -2.98 -4.33 -58.23
C MET A 103 -3.68 -3.85 -56.95
N LEU A 104 -2.86 -3.58 -55.93
CA LEU A 104 -3.14 -2.65 -54.84
C LEU A 104 -2.91 -1.22 -55.36
N GLU A 105 -3.99 -0.50 -55.66
CA GLU A 105 -3.98 0.96 -55.81
C GLU A 105 -4.05 1.60 -54.42
N GLY A 106 -3.12 2.51 -54.14
CA GLY A 106 -3.09 3.31 -52.93
C GLY A 106 -4.11 4.44 -53.01
N ASN A 107 -5.08 4.43 -52.10
CA ASN A 107 -6.00 5.54 -51.91
C ASN A 107 -5.41 6.58 -50.95
N VAL A 108 -5.08 7.74 -51.50
CA VAL A 108 -4.80 8.99 -50.80
C VAL A 108 -6.13 9.68 -50.54
N SER A 109 -6.52 9.83 -49.27
CA SER A 109 -7.73 10.55 -48.90
C SER A 109 -7.51 12.06 -48.97
N HIS A 110 -8.21 12.71 -49.90
CA HIS A 110 -8.28 14.15 -50.08
C HIS A 110 -8.95 14.86 -48.89
N PHE A 111 -8.29 15.90 -48.38
CA PHE A 111 -8.83 16.91 -47.47
C PHE A 111 -9.94 17.71 -48.17
N HIS A 112 -11.17 17.70 -47.63
CA HIS A 112 -12.22 18.65 -48.01
C HIS A 112 -12.25 19.78 -46.99
N SER A 113 -11.91 20.99 -47.46
CA SER A 113 -12.18 22.25 -46.78
C SER A 113 -13.65 22.62 -46.96
N GLY A 114 -14.38 22.82 -45.86
CA GLY A 114 -15.77 23.25 -45.89
C GLY A 114 -16.19 23.98 -44.62
N THR A 115 -16.20 25.31 -44.71
CA THR A 115 -17.16 26.26 -44.12
C THR A 115 -17.45 26.24 -42.60
N GLN A 116 -16.83 27.23 -41.94
CA GLN A 116 -17.43 28.18 -40.99
C GLN A 116 -18.83 27.86 -40.43
N ASN A 117 -18.87 27.60 -39.13
CA ASN A 117 -20.00 27.99 -38.30
C ASN A 117 -19.46 28.61 -37.01
N GLN A 118 -19.71 29.90 -36.83
CA GLN A 118 -19.38 30.65 -35.61
C GLN A 118 -20.33 30.20 -34.50
N SER A 119 -19.80 29.52 -33.49
CA SER A 119 -20.42 29.48 -32.17
C SER A 119 -19.39 29.96 -31.14
N THR A 120 -19.82 30.92 -30.33
CA THR A 120 -19.08 31.51 -29.23
C THR A 120 -18.86 30.45 -28.15
N GLY A 121 -17.72 29.76 -28.21
CA GLY A 121 -17.28 28.77 -27.23
C GLY A 121 -15.97 29.20 -26.59
N ALA A 122 -15.91 29.11 -25.26
CA ALA A 122 -14.72 29.33 -24.45
C ALA A 122 -13.48 28.59 -25.03
N PRO A 123 -12.26 29.15 -24.87
CA PRO A 123 -11.07 28.55 -25.45
C PRO A 123 -10.84 27.14 -24.88
N PRO A 124 -10.61 26.13 -25.72
CA PRO A 124 -10.18 24.84 -25.24
C PRO A 124 -8.82 25.03 -24.57
N ARG A 125 -8.73 24.70 -23.28
CA ARG A 125 -7.45 24.52 -22.61
C ARG A 125 -6.76 23.35 -23.32
N PHE A 126 -5.86 23.68 -24.23
CA PHE A 126 -4.86 22.74 -24.74
C PHE A 126 -4.10 22.20 -23.53
N GLY A 127 -4.45 20.99 -23.08
CA GLY A 127 -3.61 20.23 -22.18
C GLY A 127 -2.28 20.04 -22.89
N LEU A 128 -1.21 20.57 -22.31
CA LEU A 128 0.13 20.12 -22.68
C LEU A 128 0.11 18.59 -22.57
N ILE A 129 0.26 17.92 -23.71
CA ILE A 129 0.62 16.51 -23.73
C ILE A 129 1.98 16.46 -23.06
N GLN A 130 2.01 16.16 -21.76
CA GLN A 130 3.22 15.72 -21.07
C GLN A 130 3.67 14.49 -21.85
N GLN A 131 4.65 14.69 -22.75
CA GLN A 131 5.22 13.60 -23.51
C GLN A 131 5.72 12.57 -22.51
N GLU A 132 5.21 11.35 -22.62
CA GLU A 132 5.71 10.26 -21.81
C GLU A 132 7.21 10.14 -22.05
N PRO A 133 8.03 10.22 -21.00
CA PRO A 133 9.45 10.35 -21.18
C PRO A 133 9.97 9.10 -21.91
N THR A 134 10.47 9.31 -23.14
CA THR A 134 11.13 8.29 -23.96
C THR A 134 12.06 7.47 -23.10
N SER A 135 12.11 6.15 -23.31
CA SER A 135 12.78 5.16 -22.48
C SER A 135 14.29 5.44 -22.33
N VAL A 136 14.64 6.39 -21.47
CA VAL A 136 16.01 6.56 -20.99
C VAL A 136 16.30 5.31 -20.16
N HIS A 137 17.35 4.60 -20.53
CA HIS A 137 17.77 3.36 -19.89
C HIS A 137 18.04 3.63 -18.40
N TYR A 138 17.07 3.32 -17.54
CA TYR A 138 17.24 3.34 -16.09
C TYR A 138 17.98 2.05 -15.70
N PRO A 139 18.97 2.10 -14.78
CA PRO A 139 19.73 0.92 -14.40
C PRO A 139 18.77 -0.19 -13.93
N PRO A 140 19.10 -1.48 -14.17
CA PRO A 140 18.23 -2.59 -13.75
C PRO A 140 18.00 -2.56 -12.23
N ALA A 141 16.83 -3.05 -11.81
CA ALA A 141 16.50 -3.18 -10.40
C ALA A 141 17.53 -4.08 -9.70
N ARG A 142 17.91 -3.70 -8.48
CA ARG A 142 18.85 -4.46 -7.66
C ARG A 142 18.26 -4.58 -6.27
N GLU A 143 18.11 -5.82 -5.83
CA GLU A 143 17.79 -6.09 -4.45
C GLU A 143 18.98 -5.70 -3.55
N ALA A 144 18.72 -5.04 -2.42
CA ALA A 144 19.75 -4.70 -1.45
C ALA A 144 19.19 -4.73 -0.02
N ILE A 145 20.01 -5.17 0.93
CA ILE A 145 19.75 -4.96 2.35
C ILE A 145 20.03 -3.49 2.67
N VAL A 146 19.02 -2.79 3.18
CA VAL A 146 19.14 -1.37 3.50
C VAL A 146 19.13 -1.18 5.01
N GLU A 147 20.24 -0.69 5.55
CA GLU A 147 20.36 -0.46 7.00
C GLU A 147 19.37 0.61 7.46
N SER A 148 18.82 0.47 8.67
CA SER A 148 17.93 1.48 9.29
C SER A 148 18.57 2.87 9.35
N LYS A 149 19.91 2.95 9.39
CA LYS A 149 20.65 4.22 9.30
C LYS A 149 20.36 4.97 8.00
N THR A 150 20.16 4.27 6.88
CA THR A 150 19.83 4.87 5.58
C THR A 150 18.46 5.54 5.62
N PHE A 151 17.45 4.85 6.18
CA PHE A 151 16.10 5.38 6.39
C PHE A 151 16.11 6.61 7.29
N ARG A 152 16.77 6.52 8.44
CA ARG A 152 16.92 7.66 9.37
C ARG A 152 17.64 8.84 8.74
N SER A 153 18.76 8.59 8.04
CA SER A 153 19.50 9.65 7.34
C SER A 153 18.64 10.34 6.28
N TRP A 154 17.75 9.59 5.62
CA TRP A 154 16.80 10.16 4.66
C TRP A 154 15.77 11.07 5.36
N ILE A 155 15.20 10.64 6.50
CA ILE A 155 14.30 11.48 7.30
C ILE A 155 15.03 12.70 7.87
N GLU A 156 16.21 12.55 8.45
CA GLU A 156 16.98 13.66 9.01
C GLU A 156 17.30 14.73 7.97
N LYS A 157 17.58 14.30 6.73
CA LYS A 157 17.89 15.19 5.62
C LYS A 157 16.66 15.92 5.09
N ASN A 158 15.52 15.24 4.97
CA ASN A 158 14.35 15.76 4.28
C ASN A 158 13.26 16.27 5.24
N HIS A 159 13.16 15.70 6.44
CA HIS A 159 12.17 16.04 7.46
C HIS A 159 12.81 16.18 8.84
N PRO A 160 13.74 17.13 9.03
CA PRO A 160 14.39 17.35 10.32
C PRO A 160 13.40 17.64 11.46
N GLU A 161 12.20 18.13 11.15
CA GLU A 161 11.11 18.36 12.10
C GLU A 161 10.54 17.07 12.72
N LEU A 162 10.73 15.91 12.09
CA LEU A 162 10.28 14.63 12.62
C LEU A 162 11.26 14.00 13.62
N GLN A 163 12.33 14.70 13.96
CA GLN A 163 13.28 14.29 14.99
C GLN A 163 12.64 14.41 16.39
N GLY A 164 11.98 13.34 16.83
CA GLY A 164 11.35 13.26 18.16
C GLY A 164 11.49 11.90 18.85
N GLY A 165 12.05 10.91 18.15
CA GLY A 165 12.16 9.53 18.61
C GLY A 165 10.83 8.78 18.56
N LEU A 166 10.92 7.45 18.57
CA LEU A 166 9.77 6.54 18.38
C LEU A 166 8.60 6.87 19.32
N GLN A 167 8.86 7.22 20.58
CA GLN A 167 7.80 7.41 21.57
C GLN A 167 6.93 8.65 21.30
N ALA A 168 7.50 9.72 20.76
CA ALA A 168 6.78 10.99 20.58
C ALA A 168 5.61 10.88 19.58
N GLN A 169 5.70 9.95 18.63
CA GLN A 169 4.75 9.84 17.52
C GLN A 169 3.74 8.69 17.66
N ARG A 170 3.87 7.83 18.68
CA ARG A 170 3.05 6.60 18.79
C ARG A 170 1.55 6.85 18.82
N GLU A 171 1.09 7.94 19.44
CA GLU A 171 -0.33 8.32 19.49
C GLU A 171 -0.79 9.06 18.22
N GLN A 172 0.17 9.58 17.44
CA GLN A 172 -0.07 10.37 16.24
C GLN A 172 -0.16 9.50 14.97
N ILE A 173 0.59 8.39 14.93
CA ILE A 173 0.60 7.44 13.81
C ILE A 173 -0.06 6.14 14.26
N ILE A 174 -1.20 5.80 13.64
CA ILE A 174 -1.90 4.55 13.91
C ILE A 174 -1.80 3.63 12.69
N GLU A 175 -1.22 2.46 12.89
CA GLU A 175 -1.25 1.36 11.93
C GLU A 175 -2.48 0.51 12.19
N VAL A 176 -3.38 0.40 11.22
CA VAL A 176 -4.47 -0.57 11.19
C VAL A 176 -3.95 -1.83 10.52
N LYS A 177 -3.72 -2.86 11.34
CA LYS A 177 -2.94 -4.04 10.95
C LYS A 177 -3.57 -4.76 9.74
N GLY A 178 -2.73 -5.00 8.74
CA GLY A 178 -3.04 -5.79 7.57
C GLY A 178 -2.74 -7.29 7.74
N LYS A 179 -2.99 -8.05 6.68
CA LYS A 179 -2.61 -9.45 6.54
C LYS A 179 -1.24 -9.62 5.85
N TRP A 180 -0.92 -8.72 4.93
CA TRP A 180 0.19 -8.88 3.98
C TRP A 180 1.17 -7.72 4.00
N ASP A 181 0.93 -6.67 4.77
CA ASP A 181 1.78 -5.50 4.88
C ASP A 181 2.06 -5.19 6.37
N ASP A 182 3.23 -4.66 6.68
CA ASP A 182 3.65 -4.21 8.02
C ASP A 182 4.31 -2.84 7.90
N SER A 183 3.48 -1.81 7.80
CA SER A 183 3.96 -0.41 7.76
C SER A 183 4.76 -0.04 9.01
N GLY A 184 4.40 -0.59 10.18
CA GLY A 184 5.12 -0.39 11.43
C GLY A 184 6.59 -0.79 11.35
N HIS A 185 6.92 -1.83 10.58
CA HIS A 185 8.31 -2.23 10.34
C HIS A 185 9.10 -1.14 9.62
N VAL A 186 8.56 -0.61 8.51
CA VAL A 186 9.18 0.49 7.76
C VAL A 186 9.28 1.77 8.62
N LEU A 187 8.23 2.08 9.38
CA LEU A 187 8.22 3.23 10.29
C LEU A 187 9.34 3.13 11.34
N ARG A 188 9.56 1.94 11.94
CA ARG A 188 10.69 1.71 12.86
C ARG A 188 12.04 1.92 12.18
N ALA A 189 12.19 1.51 10.91
CA ALA A 189 13.40 1.78 10.15
C ALA A 189 13.64 3.28 9.98
N PHE A 190 12.58 4.06 9.72
CA PHE A 190 12.62 5.54 9.68
C PHE A 190 12.83 6.20 11.05
N GLY A 191 12.71 5.46 12.16
CA GLY A 191 12.76 6.03 13.51
C GLY A 191 11.44 6.68 13.95
N LEU A 192 10.33 6.35 13.28
CA LEU A 192 8.98 6.82 13.60
C LEU A 192 8.22 5.74 14.36
N GLY A 193 7.61 6.09 15.50
CA GLY A 193 6.81 5.13 16.27
C GLY A 193 5.33 5.20 15.90
N CYS A 194 4.68 4.03 15.92
CA CYS A 194 3.24 3.91 15.71
C CYS A 194 2.58 3.08 16.81
N SER A 195 1.26 3.25 16.92
CA SER A 195 0.39 2.31 17.62
C SER A 195 -0.25 1.36 16.62
N LYS A 196 -0.16 0.05 16.88
CA LYS A 196 -0.80 -0.97 16.06
C LYS A 196 -2.19 -1.28 16.60
N VAL A 197 -3.19 -1.22 15.74
CA VAL A 197 -4.60 -1.44 16.09
C VAL A 197 -5.18 -2.51 15.17
N PRO A 198 -5.77 -3.59 15.72
CA PRO A 198 -6.53 -4.55 14.92
C PRO A 198 -7.73 -3.88 14.21
N PRO A 199 -8.07 -4.27 12.96
CA PRO A 199 -9.18 -3.67 12.22
C PRO A 199 -10.52 -3.65 12.97
N ASP A 200 -10.80 -4.70 13.76
CA ASP A 200 -12.02 -4.87 14.55
C ASP A 200 -12.07 -3.99 15.81
N GLN A 201 -10.94 -3.44 16.26
CA GLN A 201 -10.86 -2.58 17.43
C GLN A 201 -10.73 -1.09 17.08
N LEU A 202 -10.55 -0.74 15.80
CA LEU A 202 -10.33 0.64 15.38
C LEU A 202 -11.42 1.61 15.85
N HIS A 203 -12.68 1.19 15.79
CA HIS A 203 -13.82 2.02 16.20
C HIS A 203 -13.87 2.34 17.70
N LYS A 204 -13.11 1.60 18.53
CA LYS A 204 -12.99 1.82 19.98
C LYS A 204 -11.76 2.63 20.35
N TYR A 205 -10.84 2.81 19.42
CA TYR A 205 -9.58 3.51 19.67
C TYR A 205 -9.82 5.02 19.65
N ASP A 206 -9.20 5.74 20.60
CA ASP A 206 -9.28 7.20 20.62
C ASP A 206 -8.35 7.81 19.57
N LEU A 207 -8.94 8.33 18.49
CA LEU A 207 -8.23 8.97 17.39
C LEU A 207 -8.03 10.48 17.59
N SER A 208 -8.38 11.04 18.76
CA SER A 208 -8.34 12.49 19.01
C SER A 208 -6.94 13.11 18.85
N LYS A 209 -5.90 12.35 19.19
CA LYS A 209 -4.49 12.74 19.06
C LYS A 209 -3.84 12.27 17.76
N SER A 210 -4.50 11.36 17.05
CA SER A 210 -3.98 10.77 15.82
C SER A 210 -3.98 11.80 14.70
N LYS A 211 -2.89 11.84 13.93
CA LYS A 211 -2.72 12.71 12.76
C LYS A 211 -2.87 11.90 11.48
N ILE A 212 -2.47 10.64 11.51
CA ILE A 212 -2.54 9.74 10.36
C ILE A 212 -2.97 8.32 10.76
N LEU A 213 -3.84 7.74 9.93
CA LEU A 213 -4.13 6.31 9.89
C LEU A 213 -3.41 5.69 8.70
N ILE A 214 -2.76 4.55 8.90
CA ILE A 214 -2.18 3.72 7.85
C ILE A 214 -2.94 2.40 7.84
N VAL A 215 -3.68 2.09 6.78
CA VAL A 215 -4.41 0.83 6.64
C VAL A 215 -3.64 -0.09 5.72
N ASP A 216 -3.01 -1.07 6.35
CA ASP A 216 -2.17 -2.06 5.69
C ASP A 216 -3.03 -3.10 4.94
N CYS A 217 -2.50 -3.58 3.80
CA CYS A 217 -3.10 -4.65 3.01
C CYS A 217 -3.41 -5.87 3.89
N ALA A 218 -4.63 -6.44 3.94
CA ALA A 218 -5.69 -6.29 2.95
C ALA A 218 -6.79 -5.27 3.27
N GLY A 219 -6.71 -4.56 4.39
CA GLY A 219 -7.73 -3.58 4.77
C GLY A 219 -9.14 -4.14 4.98
N ASN A 220 -9.27 -5.37 5.50
CA ASN A 220 -10.56 -5.97 5.88
C ASN A 220 -11.14 -5.31 7.16
N VAL A 221 -11.58 -4.07 7.04
CA VAL A 221 -12.10 -3.27 8.15
C VAL A 221 -13.63 -3.43 8.24
N PRO A 222 -14.20 -3.75 9.43
CA PRO A 222 -15.65 -3.86 9.60
C PRO A 222 -16.36 -2.50 9.46
N ALA A 223 -17.67 -2.51 9.30
CA ALA A 223 -18.48 -1.32 9.02
C ALA A 223 -18.27 -0.19 10.04
N GLU A 224 -18.15 -0.52 11.32
CA GLU A 224 -17.90 0.43 12.40
C GLU A 224 -16.52 1.08 12.27
N GLY A 225 -15.51 0.30 11.87
CA GLY A 225 -14.17 0.80 11.57
C GLY A 225 -14.15 1.69 10.32
N ILE A 226 -14.88 1.31 9.26
CA ILE A 226 -15.07 2.15 8.07
C ILE A 226 -15.70 3.49 8.43
N ALA A 227 -16.72 3.49 9.29
CA ALA A 227 -17.34 4.72 9.79
C ALA A 227 -16.35 5.58 10.59
N ALA A 228 -15.53 4.97 11.44
CA ALA A 228 -14.49 5.66 12.20
C ALA A 228 -13.44 6.32 11.28
N ILE A 229 -12.95 5.59 10.27
CA ILE A 229 -12.01 6.11 9.26
C ILE A 229 -12.64 7.28 8.50
N THR A 230 -13.88 7.12 8.05
CA THR A 230 -14.61 8.16 7.32
C THR A 230 -14.71 9.45 8.15
N LYS A 231 -15.08 9.32 9.43
CA LYS A 231 -15.18 10.45 10.37
C LYS A 231 -13.83 11.10 10.58
N PHE A 232 -12.78 10.31 10.80
CA PHE A 232 -11.42 10.77 11.03
C PHE A 232 -10.89 11.60 9.85
N VAL A 233 -10.93 11.06 8.64
CA VAL A 233 -10.42 11.75 7.44
C VAL A 233 -11.23 13.00 7.15
N ARG A 234 -12.57 12.90 7.19
CA ARG A 234 -13.44 14.07 6.98
C ARG A 234 -13.14 15.20 7.98
N GLY A 235 -12.73 14.84 9.20
CA GLY A 235 -12.37 15.75 10.28
C GLY A 235 -11.01 16.43 10.16
N GLY A 236 -10.13 15.99 9.25
CA GLY A 236 -8.78 16.54 9.09
C GLY A 236 -7.66 15.51 9.12
N GLY A 237 -7.97 14.26 9.50
CA GLY A 237 -6.97 13.20 9.58
C GLY A 237 -6.45 12.77 8.21
N TYR A 238 -5.20 12.30 8.18
CA TYR A 238 -4.57 11.74 6.97
C TYR A 238 -4.82 10.23 6.89
N LEU A 239 -5.06 9.70 5.70
CA LEU A 239 -5.22 8.26 5.48
C LEU A 239 -4.25 7.77 4.41
N LEU A 240 -3.38 6.84 4.78
CA LEU A 240 -2.57 6.05 3.86
C LEU A 240 -3.17 4.66 3.73
N THR A 241 -3.38 4.15 2.52
CA THR A 241 -3.79 2.76 2.30
C THR A 241 -2.90 2.06 1.29
N THR A 242 -2.72 0.75 1.46
CA THR A 242 -1.88 -0.06 0.56
C THR A 242 -2.66 -1.21 -0.08
N ASP A 243 -2.43 -1.39 -1.38
CA ASP A 243 -2.90 -2.53 -2.17
C ASP A 243 -4.39 -2.87 -1.96
N TRP A 244 -4.72 -4.08 -1.47
CA TRP A 244 -6.11 -4.54 -1.30
C TRP A 244 -6.94 -3.70 -0.31
N ALA A 245 -6.30 -2.83 0.47
CA ALA A 245 -7.02 -1.86 1.26
C ALA A 245 -7.82 -0.87 0.38
N LEU A 246 -7.56 -0.78 -0.93
CA LEU A 246 -8.39 -0.05 -1.88
C LEU A 246 -9.83 -0.53 -1.84
N GLU A 247 -10.05 -1.81 -2.14
CA GLU A 247 -11.38 -2.43 -2.13
C GLU A 247 -11.88 -2.71 -0.71
N GLY A 248 -10.97 -3.21 0.15
CA GLY A 248 -11.27 -3.63 1.51
C GLY A 248 -11.75 -2.48 2.40
N CYS A 249 -11.20 -1.28 2.20
CA CYS A 249 -11.36 -0.13 3.08
C CYS A 249 -11.65 1.18 2.35
N LEU A 250 -10.73 1.64 1.49
CA LEU A 250 -10.72 3.01 1.00
C LEU A 250 -11.97 3.37 0.21
N GLN A 251 -12.37 2.55 -0.76
CA GLN A 251 -13.56 2.83 -1.57
C GLN A 251 -14.85 2.86 -0.74
N LYS A 252 -14.88 2.17 0.41
CA LYS A 252 -16.02 2.14 1.33
C LYS A 252 -16.01 3.36 2.25
N ALA A 253 -14.85 3.74 2.77
CA ALA A 253 -14.70 4.89 3.67
C ALA A 253 -14.77 6.24 2.93
N VAL A 254 -14.24 6.28 1.70
CA VAL A 254 -14.09 7.51 0.91
C VAL A 254 -14.52 7.26 -0.55
N PRO A 255 -15.82 7.02 -0.81
CA PRO A 255 -16.29 6.62 -2.13
C PRO A 255 -16.17 7.72 -3.19
N GLY A 256 -15.99 7.30 -4.45
CA GLY A 256 -16.11 8.16 -5.63
C GLY A 256 -14.89 9.04 -5.94
N PHE A 257 -13.69 8.64 -5.54
CA PHE A 257 -12.43 9.28 -5.91
C PHE A 257 -11.55 8.34 -6.73
N ILE A 258 -11.19 7.21 -6.12
CA ILE A 258 -10.53 6.09 -6.77
C ILE A 258 -11.21 4.79 -6.35
N GLU A 259 -11.08 3.77 -7.17
CA GLU A 259 -11.60 2.43 -6.91
C GLU A 259 -10.75 1.37 -7.61
N TRP A 260 -10.92 0.11 -7.21
CA TRP A 260 -10.31 -1.01 -7.93
C TRP A 260 -10.93 -1.11 -9.33
N ASN A 261 -10.08 -1.18 -10.36
CA ASN A 261 -10.53 -1.20 -11.75
C ASN A 261 -11.01 -2.59 -12.24
N GLY A 262 -10.90 -3.62 -11.39
CA GLY A 262 -11.21 -5.02 -11.70
C GLY A 262 -9.99 -5.86 -12.09
N ASP A 263 -8.84 -5.23 -12.36
CA ASP A 263 -7.60 -5.88 -12.75
C ASP A 263 -6.63 -6.01 -11.58
N ASN A 264 -5.78 -7.03 -11.67
CA ASN A 264 -4.66 -7.18 -10.75
C ASN A 264 -3.39 -7.52 -11.51
N THR A 265 -2.24 -7.24 -10.91
CA THR A 265 -0.96 -7.75 -11.42
C THR A 265 -0.97 -9.29 -11.50
N SER A 266 -0.45 -9.82 -12.61
CA SER A 266 -0.48 -11.26 -12.90
C SER A 266 0.62 -12.05 -12.16
N GLU A 267 1.71 -11.37 -11.80
CA GLU A 267 2.92 -11.94 -11.20
C GLU A 267 3.60 -10.96 -10.23
N THR A 268 4.50 -11.48 -9.38
CA THR A 268 5.38 -10.64 -8.57
C THR A 268 6.54 -10.17 -9.45
N ARG A 269 6.72 -8.85 -9.58
CA ARG A 269 7.76 -8.26 -10.42
C ARG A 269 8.14 -6.87 -9.94
N VAL A 270 9.24 -6.35 -10.47
CA VAL A 270 9.66 -4.96 -10.28
C VAL A 270 9.43 -4.20 -11.58
N VAL A 271 8.65 -3.13 -11.52
CA VAL A 271 8.33 -2.29 -12.68
C VAL A 271 9.07 -0.94 -12.62
N ASP A 272 9.16 -0.26 -13.75
CA ASP A 272 9.55 1.15 -13.80
C ASP A 272 8.53 2.01 -13.07
N ALA A 273 9.00 3.05 -12.39
CA ALA A 273 8.14 4.08 -11.81
C ALA A 273 8.69 5.46 -12.13
N TYR A 274 7.81 6.37 -12.51
CA TYR A 274 8.12 7.78 -12.71
C TYR A 274 7.13 8.66 -11.96
N ILE A 275 7.64 9.76 -11.42
CA ILE A 275 6.84 10.79 -10.78
C ILE A 275 6.01 11.52 -11.84
N LYS A 276 4.72 11.72 -11.55
CA LYS A 276 3.75 12.42 -12.41
C LYS A 276 3.21 13.71 -11.76
N THR A 277 3.48 13.91 -10.47
CA THR A 277 3.11 15.13 -9.73
C THR A 277 4.24 16.16 -9.74
N GLU A 278 3.88 17.44 -9.55
CA GLU A 278 4.80 18.52 -9.24
C GLU A 278 4.70 18.98 -7.77
N ASP A 279 3.94 18.27 -6.93
CA ASP A 279 3.78 18.59 -5.49
C ASP A 279 5.16 18.54 -4.79
N PRO A 280 5.69 19.69 -4.35
CA PRO A 280 7.03 19.77 -3.81
C PRO A 280 7.15 19.08 -2.44
N ILE A 281 6.04 18.94 -1.70
CA ILE A 281 6.01 18.26 -0.40
C ILE A 281 6.10 16.75 -0.64
N LEU A 282 5.23 16.21 -1.49
CA LEU A 282 5.18 14.77 -1.76
C LEU A 282 6.35 14.25 -2.60
N THR A 283 7.08 15.14 -3.28
CA THR A 283 8.28 14.80 -4.06
C THR A 283 9.59 15.15 -3.36
N GLN A 284 9.55 15.69 -2.14
CA GLN A 284 10.75 16.07 -1.39
C GLN A 284 11.69 14.86 -1.20
N GLY A 285 12.96 15.04 -1.54
CA GLY A 285 13.96 13.98 -1.40
C GLY A 285 13.73 12.73 -2.26
N THR A 286 12.76 12.76 -3.19
CA THR A 286 12.48 11.65 -4.10
C THR A 286 13.38 11.70 -5.34
N VAL A 287 13.18 10.76 -6.25
CA VAL A 287 13.80 10.74 -7.57
C VAL A 287 12.72 10.71 -8.64
N PRO A 288 12.93 11.34 -9.80
CA PRO A 288 11.93 11.39 -10.87
C PRO A 288 11.63 10.02 -11.47
N ARG A 289 12.59 9.09 -11.37
CA ARG A 289 12.46 7.70 -11.84
C ARG A 289 13.11 6.74 -10.86
N ALA A 290 12.44 5.62 -10.64
CA ALA A 290 12.89 4.52 -9.81
C ALA A 290 12.27 3.20 -10.27
N HIS A 291 12.50 2.17 -9.47
CA HIS A 291 11.82 0.90 -9.55
C HIS A 291 10.68 0.86 -8.53
N TRP A 292 9.68 0.04 -8.81
CA TRP A 292 8.54 -0.20 -7.93
C TRP A 292 8.20 -1.69 -7.92
N LYS A 293 8.41 -2.34 -6.78
CA LYS A 293 8.06 -3.73 -6.61
C LYS A 293 6.56 -3.91 -6.41
N LEU A 294 5.99 -4.86 -7.15
CA LEU A 294 4.60 -5.29 -7.09
C LEU A 294 4.56 -6.79 -6.80
N ASP A 295 3.64 -7.22 -5.94
CA ASP A 295 3.32 -8.62 -5.76
C ASP A 295 2.33 -9.11 -6.79
N ARG A 296 2.20 -10.43 -6.92
CA ARG A 296 1.08 -11.03 -7.63
C ARG A 296 -0.23 -10.61 -6.94
N LYS A 297 -1.23 -10.27 -7.76
CA LYS A 297 -2.57 -9.84 -7.36
C LYS A 297 -2.67 -8.44 -6.74
N CYS A 298 -1.69 -7.55 -6.91
CA CYS A 298 -1.88 -6.17 -6.48
C CYS A 298 -3.03 -5.51 -7.25
N GLN A 299 -3.92 -4.81 -6.54
CA GLN A 299 -5.13 -4.18 -7.10
C GLN A 299 -4.75 -2.94 -7.91
N LEU A 300 -5.16 -2.90 -9.18
CA LEU A 300 -4.93 -1.74 -10.05
C LEU A 300 -6.06 -0.71 -9.87
N MET A 301 -5.71 0.57 -9.82
CA MET A 301 -6.66 1.62 -9.49
C MET A 301 -7.15 2.41 -10.72
N ARG A 302 -8.46 2.68 -10.75
CA ARG A 302 -9.10 3.66 -11.64
C ARG A 302 -9.38 4.95 -10.88
N VAL A 303 -9.15 6.08 -11.54
CA VAL A 303 -9.56 7.40 -11.04
C VAL A 303 -10.97 7.72 -11.53
N ILE A 304 -11.84 8.10 -10.59
CA ILE A 304 -13.24 8.47 -10.84
C ILE A 304 -13.43 9.97 -10.99
N LYS A 305 -12.65 10.76 -10.23
CA LYS A 305 -12.68 12.24 -10.27
C LYS A 305 -11.32 12.81 -10.62
N PRO A 306 -10.96 12.83 -11.91
CA PRO A 306 -9.61 13.22 -12.36
C PRO A 306 -9.27 14.69 -12.06
N ASP A 307 -10.26 15.54 -11.81
CA ASP A 307 -10.11 16.93 -11.39
C ASP A 307 -9.82 17.09 -9.89
N ARG A 308 -10.00 16.03 -9.09
CA ARG A 308 -9.81 16.04 -7.64
C ARG A 308 -8.80 15.02 -7.13
N VAL A 309 -8.31 14.17 -8.02
CA VAL A 309 -7.33 13.13 -7.71
C VAL A 309 -6.08 13.41 -8.49
N GLU A 310 -4.97 13.47 -7.79
CA GLU A 310 -3.65 13.62 -8.36
C GLU A 310 -2.94 12.27 -8.38
N ILE A 311 -2.42 11.90 -9.55
CA ILE A 311 -1.56 10.72 -9.68
C ILE A 311 -0.12 11.15 -9.38
N LEU A 312 0.47 10.56 -8.35
CA LEU A 312 1.81 10.88 -7.89
C LEU A 312 2.88 10.13 -8.68
N ALA A 313 2.63 8.86 -8.96
CA ALA A 313 3.55 7.98 -9.67
C ALA A 313 2.79 7.04 -10.60
N ALA A 314 3.43 6.70 -11.72
CA ALA A 314 2.92 5.75 -12.71
C ALA A 314 4.05 4.90 -13.29
N SER A 315 3.69 3.83 -14.00
CA SER A 315 4.60 2.88 -14.64
C SER A 315 4.18 2.67 -16.09
N VAL A 316 5.14 2.65 -17.01
CA VAL A 316 4.87 2.26 -18.40
C VAL A 316 4.69 0.74 -18.50
N GLN A 317 5.48 -0.03 -17.77
CA GLN A 317 5.40 -1.49 -17.75
C GLN A 317 4.10 -2.00 -17.13
N LEU A 318 3.54 -1.30 -16.14
CA LEU A 318 2.28 -1.72 -15.53
C LEU A 318 1.08 -1.57 -16.46
N LYS A 319 1.15 -0.69 -17.47
CA LYS A 319 0.07 -0.50 -18.44
C LYS A 319 -0.27 -1.77 -19.22
N THR A 320 0.63 -2.75 -19.27
CA THR A 320 0.36 -4.03 -19.94
C THR A 320 -0.61 -4.91 -19.15
N ASP A 321 -0.62 -4.78 -17.82
CA ASP A 321 -1.48 -5.56 -16.93
C ASP A 321 -2.79 -4.82 -16.64
N ASP A 322 -2.78 -3.50 -16.80
CA ASP A 322 -3.95 -2.63 -16.65
C ASP A 322 -4.74 -2.60 -17.96
N THR A 323 -5.91 -3.23 -18.00
CA THR A 323 -6.76 -3.25 -19.22
C THR A 323 -7.23 -1.85 -19.64
N GLN A 324 -7.16 -0.88 -18.73
CA GLN A 324 -7.47 0.54 -19.00
C GLN A 324 -6.23 1.35 -19.37
N GLY A 325 -5.04 0.74 -19.34
CA GLY A 325 -3.77 1.34 -19.77
C GLY A 325 -3.31 2.53 -18.93
N LEU A 326 -3.77 2.66 -17.68
CA LEU A 326 -3.46 3.80 -16.82
C LEU A 326 -2.08 3.65 -16.18
N GLY A 327 -1.76 2.47 -15.67
CA GLY A 327 -0.47 2.17 -15.03
C GLY A 327 -0.21 3.02 -13.77
N ASN A 328 -1.27 3.42 -13.06
CA ASN A 328 -1.16 4.24 -11.85
C ASN A 328 -0.53 3.44 -10.70
N LEU A 329 0.45 4.03 -10.00
CA LEU A 329 1.13 3.40 -8.86
C LEU A 329 0.78 4.08 -7.52
N ALA A 330 0.59 5.40 -7.51
CA ALA A 330 0.21 6.14 -6.32
C ALA A 330 -0.73 7.29 -6.67
N ALA A 331 -1.71 7.54 -5.81
CA ALA A 331 -2.66 8.64 -5.97
C ALA A 331 -2.95 9.34 -4.64
N THR A 332 -3.16 10.65 -4.69
CA THR A 332 -3.58 11.44 -3.53
C THR A 332 -4.76 12.34 -3.85
N PHE A 333 -5.56 12.66 -2.84
CA PHE A 333 -6.68 13.60 -2.93
C PHE A 333 -7.13 14.07 -1.55
N ASN A 334 -7.84 15.20 -1.52
CA ASN A 334 -8.47 15.71 -0.30
C ASN A 334 -9.86 15.10 -0.09
N PHE A 335 -10.21 14.82 1.16
CA PHE A 335 -11.55 14.40 1.55
C PHE A 335 -12.02 15.07 2.84
N GLY A 336 -13.05 15.91 2.73
CA GLY A 336 -13.43 16.80 3.83
C GLY A 336 -12.26 17.74 4.13
N LYS A 337 -11.79 17.73 5.38
CA LYS A 337 -10.61 18.50 5.80
C LYS A 337 -9.31 17.70 5.75
N GLY A 338 -9.38 16.39 5.53
CA GLY A 338 -8.21 15.51 5.52
C GLY A 338 -7.68 15.22 4.12
N LYS A 339 -6.63 14.41 4.06
CA LYS A 339 -5.93 14.01 2.83
C LYS A 339 -5.78 12.49 2.79
N VAL A 340 -5.84 11.92 1.59
CA VAL A 340 -5.72 10.48 1.36
C VAL A 340 -4.54 10.23 0.44
N LEU A 341 -3.76 9.19 0.72
CA LEU A 341 -2.77 8.58 -0.16
C LEU A 341 -3.10 7.10 -0.32
N HIS A 342 -3.12 6.63 -1.56
CA HIS A 342 -3.19 5.21 -1.87
C HIS A 342 -1.97 4.76 -2.67
N LEU A 343 -1.41 3.62 -2.30
CA LEU A 343 -0.29 2.97 -2.98
C LEU A 343 -0.74 1.63 -3.57
N VAL A 344 -0.42 1.39 -4.84
CA VAL A 344 -0.51 0.07 -5.45
C VAL A 344 0.70 -0.74 -5.02
N GLY A 345 0.45 -1.91 -4.42
CA GLY A 345 1.48 -2.70 -3.75
C GLY A 345 1.72 -2.29 -2.29
N HIS A 346 2.58 -3.06 -1.63
CA HIS A 346 2.84 -2.95 -0.20
C HIS A 346 3.79 -1.79 0.13
N PHE A 347 3.59 -1.15 1.29
CA PHE A 347 4.53 -0.18 1.83
C PHE A 347 5.80 -0.87 2.37
N ASP A 348 5.65 -2.05 2.95
CA ASP A 348 6.73 -2.88 3.50
C ASP A 348 7.49 -3.73 2.47
N TYR A 349 8.62 -4.29 2.92
CA TYR A 349 9.59 -5.12 2.20
C TYR A 349 9.07 -6.54 1.95
N ASN A 350 8.03 -6.70 1.13
CA ASN A 350 7.43 -8.02 1.02
C ASN A 350 8.22 -8.98 0.12
N SER A 351 9.19 -9.69 0.69
CA SER A 351 9.69 -10.96 0.12
C SER A 351 10.20 -11.88 1.24
N GLY A 352 9.32 -12.69 1.84
CA GLY A 352 9.65 -13.92 2.59
C GLY A 352 10.65 -13.85 3.76
N ARG A 353 11.22 -12.68 4.08
CA ARG A 353 12.31 -12.45 5.02
C ARG A 353 12.15 -11.06 5.65
N ALA A 354 11.10 -10.89 6.45
CA ALA A 354 10.79 -9.61 7.12
C ALA A 354 11.88 -9.13 8.11
N PHE A 355 12.96 -9.88 8.31
CA PHE A 355 13.96 -9.64 9.36
C PHE A 355 15.20 -8.85 8.92
N ASN A 356 15.36 -8.51 7.63
CA ASN A 356 16.62 -7.95 7.13
C ASN A 356 16.51 -6.69 6.25
N ASN A 357 15.42 -5.89 6.33
CA ASN A 357 15.23 -4.67 5.52
C ASN A 357 15.63 -4.84 4.04
N LEU A 358 15.31 -6.01 3.46
CA LEU A 358 15.68 -6.34 2.09
C LEU A 358 14.75 -5.60 1.13
N LEU A 359 15.28 -4.57 0.46
CA LEU A 359 14.53 -3.86 -0.56
C LEU A 359 14.75 -4.50 -1.93
N PRO A 360 13.69 -4.93 -2.64
CA PRO A 360 13.80 -5.39 -4.03
C PRO A 360 14.04 -4.24 -5.02
N ASP A 361 13.75 -3.02 -4.61
CA ASP A 361 13.69 -1.83 -5.48
C ASP A 361 14.19 -0.52 -4.82
N PRO A 362 15.33 -0.52 -4.09
CA PRO A 362 15.92 0.71 -3.60
C PRO A 362 16.33 1.59 -4.80
N ALA A 363 15.98 2.87 -4.75
CA ALA A 363 16.41 3.82 -5.75
C ALA A 363 17.88 4.18 -5.50
N PRO A 364 18.80 3.97 -6.47
CA PRO A 364 20.24 4.08 -6.24
C PRO A 364 20.71 5.43 -5.66
N LYS A 365 19.98 6.53 -5.93
CA LYS A 365 20.35 7.87 -5.46
C LYS A 365 19.88 8.19 -4.04
N ILE A 366 18.85 7.52 -3.55
CA ILE A 366 18.22 7.83 -2.24
C ILE A 366 18.30 6.68 -1.25
N GLY A 367 18.72 5.49 -1.68
CA GLY A 367 18.97 4.33 -0.82
C GLY A 367 17.71 3.60 -0.34
N ILE A 368 16.54 4.23 -0.40
CA ILE A 368 15.22 3.66 -0.10
C ILE A 368 14.39 3.52 -1.39
N SER A 369 13.25 2.83 -1.34
CA SER A 369 12.35 2.76 -2.51
C SER A 369 11.58 4.07 -2.74
N LEU A 370 11.13 4.31 -3.97
CA LEU A 370 10.33 5.48 -4.30
C LEU A 370 8.99 5.50 -3.56
N ARG A 371 8.33 4.34 -3.44
CA ARG A 371 7.08 4.21 -2.66
C ARG A 371 7.27 4.64 -1.20
N GLN A 372 8.41 4.30 -0.60
CA GLN A 372 8.69 4.65 0.78
C GLN A 372 9.01 6.13 0.96
N ALA A 373 9.71 6.74 0.00
CA ALA A 373 9.97 8.18 0.02
C ALA A 373 8.65 8.98 -0.08
N ILE A 374 7.74 8.61 -1.00
CA ILE A 374 6.42 9.24 -1.15
C ILE A 374 5.58 9.07 0.13
N ALA A 375 5.52 7.85 0.67
CA ALA A 375 4.79 7.56 1.90
C ALA A 375 5.34 8.36 3.10
N ALA A 376 6.67 8.43 3.24
CA ALA A 376 7.33 9.18 4.30
C ALA A 376 7.04 10.68 4.20
N ASN A 377 7.08 11.27 3.00
CA ASN A 377 6.69 12.66 2.77
C ASN A 377 5.23 12.92 3.20
N PHE A 378 4.32 12.00 2.86
CA PHE A 378 2.90 12.11 3.24
C PHE A 378 2.69 12.01 4.75
N ILE A 379 3.41 11.11 5.43
CA ILE A 379 3.42 11.01 6.89
C ILE A 379 3.98 12.29 7.52
N ALA A 380 5.06 12.83 6.97
CA ALA A 380 5.66 14.08 7.46
C ALA A 380 4.69 15.26 7.34
N GLU A 381 4.00 15.37 6.20
CA GLU A 381 2.96 16.38 5.99
C GLU A 381 1.85 16.27 7.04
N ALA A 382 1.40 15.05 7.34
CA ALA A 382 0.37 14.80 8.36
C ALA A 382 0.81 15.25 9.76
N LEU A 383 2.05 14.95 10.13
CA LEU A 383 2.61 15.27 11.45
C LEU A 383 2.97 16.76 11.59
N GLY A 384 3.34 17.41 10.48
CA GLY A 384 3.67 18.84 10.42
C GLY A 384 2.46 19.76 10.52
N GLN A 385 1.23 19.25 10.39
CA GLN A 385 0.03 20.07 10.62
C GLN A 385 -0.07 20.47 12.09
N SER A 386 0.31 21.72 12.39
CA SER A 386 -0.03 22.36 13.67
C SER A 386 -1.52 22.25 13.91
N GLU A 387 -1.95 22.05 15.16
CA GLU A 387 -3.37 21.91 15.50
C GLU A 387 -4.18 23.13 15.04
N SER A 388 -4.73 23.06 13.83
CA SER A 388 -5.92 23.83 13.52
C SER A 388 -7.01 23.20 14.36
N THR A 389 -7.18 23.74 15.57
CA THR A 389 -8.27 23.41 16.49
C THR A 389 -9.54 23.19 15.66
N PRO A 390 -10.22 22.04 15.74
CA PRO A 390 -11.52 21.91 15.14
C PRO A 390 -12.38 22.97 15.80
N ALA A 391 -12.70 24.03 15.05
CA ALA A 391 -13.72 24.97 15.47
C ALA A 391 -14.94 24.13 15.82
N ALA A 392 -15.28 24.13 17.11
CA ALA A 392 -16.47 23.47 17.63
C ALA A 392 -17.60 23.79 16.67
N ALA A 393 -18.18 22.74 16.08
CA ALA A 393 -19.39 22.88 15.29
C ALA A 393 -20.43 23.50 16.22
N LYS A 394 -20.65 24.80 16.06
CA LYS A 394 -21.88 25.42 16.53
C LYS A 394 -22.95 24.91 15.58
N GLU A 395 -23.68 23.91 16.04
CA GLU A 395 -25.01 23.61 15.52
C GLU A 395 -25.82 24.91 15.53
N ASN A 396 -26.29 25.30 14.35
CA ASN A 396 -27.37 26.25 14.15
C ASN A 396 -28.47 25.53 13.38
#